data_AF-A0AAV4FBN3-F1
#
_entry.id   AF-A0AAV4FBN3-F1
#
_cell.length_a   1.000
_cell.length_b   1.000
_cell.length_c   1.000
_cell.angle_alpha   90.00
_cell.angle_beta   90.00
_cell.angle_gamma   90.00
#
_symmetry.space_group_name_H-M   'P 1'
#
loop_
_entity.id
_entity.type
_entity.pdbx_description
1 polymer ?
#
loop_
_entity_poly.entity_id
_entity_poly.type
_entity_poly.pdbx_seq_one_letter_code
_entity_poly.pdbx_strand_id
1 'polypeptide(L)'
;MLRLRMGLMVQDLAFRFQNSCGLVSQIFTTWVKLLCKEFKFLVLWPSKADIRQSLPESFKRYYPKTRALIDCAEVFMETPSSLDTQRRAFAQIRKQGIYEKNLTLLQQGKPSVRERRFGNTQDVKMCGGCHRFFSSKQIYRHKQVCDMSEGIRGGAVDLKKAVAIASLDISEELRDMVKCFRDDQAGYL
;
A
#
# COMPACT_ATOMS: atom_id res chain seq x y z
N MET A 1 12.79 -10.30 13.70
CA MET A 1 11.39 -10.71 14.00
C MET A 1 10.69 -11.18 12.71
N LEU A 2 10.42 -12.48 12.59
CA LEU A 2 9.95 -13.11 11.34
C LEU A 2 8.63 -12.52 10.81
N ARG A 3 7.70 -12.14 11.69
CA ARG A 3 6.42 -11.54 11.29
C ARG A 3 6.58 -10.19 10.58
N LEU A 4 7.45 -9.30 11.07
CA LEU A 4 7.66 -7.98 10.44
C LEU A 4 8.41 -8.10 9.11
N ARG A 5 9.39 -9.01 9.03
CA ARG A 5 10.22 -9.17 7.82
C ARG A 5 9.55 -10.02 6.73
N MET A 6 8.85 -11.08 7.13
CA MET A 6 8.33 -12.11 6.22
C MET A 6 6.80 -12.17 6.18
N GLY A 7 6.10 -11.36 6.98
CA GLY A 7 4.63 -11.34 7.01
C GLY A 7 3.97 -12.59 7.60
N LEU A 8 4.72 -13.41 8.35
CA LEU A 8 4.19 -14.68 8.89
C LEU A 8 3.04 -14.47 9.89
N MET A 9 2.07 -15.36 9.87
CA MET A 9 0.94 -15.32 10.80
C MET A 9 1.34 -15.81 12.20
N VAL A 10 0.55 -15.42 13.21
CA VAL A 10 0.78 -15.84 14.60
C VAL A 10 0.73 -17.35 14.74
N GLN A 11 -0.20 -18.00 14.04
CA GLN A 11 -0.41 -19.45 14.09
C GLN A 11 0.81 -20.22 13.56
N ASP A 12 1.39 -19.75 12.46
CA ASP A 12 2.60 -20.37 11.88
C ASP A 12 3.79 -20.24 12.82
N LEU A 13 3.96 -19.06 13.43
CA LEU A 13 5.02 -18.83 14.40
C LEU A 13 4.81 -19.65 15.67
N ALA A 14 3.58 -19.74 16.18
CA ALA A 14 3.22 -20.57 17.31
C ALA A 14 3.56 -22.05 17.07
N PHE A 15 3.22 -22.56 15.88
CA PHE A 15 3.55 -23.92 15.47
C PHE A 15 5.07 -24.15 15.39
N ARG A 16 5.80 -23.29 14.67
CA ARG A 16 7.26 -23.42 14.49
C ARG A 16 8.04 -23.34 15.79
N PHE A 17 7.61 -22.47 16.71
CA PHE A 17 8.27 -22.29 17.99
C PHE A 17 7.69 -23.16 19.10
N GLN A 18 6.70 -24.02 18.82
CA GLN A 18 6.02 -24.84 19.82
C GLN A 18 5.51 -24.02 21.02
N ASN A 19 5.00 -22.82 20.72
CA ASN A 19 4.50 -21.87 21.71
C ASN A 19 3.01 -21.59 21.48
N SER A 20 2.33 -21.06 22.50
CA SER A 20 0.94 -20.66 22.34
C SER A 20 0.81 -19.42 21.44
N CYS A 21 -0.28 -19.34 20.67
CA CYS A 21 -0.58 -18.14 19.86
C CYS A 21 -0.66 -16.87 20.73
N GLY A 22 -1.15 -17.00 21.97
CA GLY A 22 -1.21 -15.91 22.93
C GLY A 22 0.17 -15.35 23.26
N LEU A 23 1.13 -16.22 23.59
CA LEU A 23 2.50 -15.80 23.92
C LEU A 23 3.20 -15.16 22.71
N VAL A 24 3.07 -15.76 21.51
CA VAL A 24 3.63 -15.18 20.28
C VAL A 24 3.04 -13.80 19.99
N SER A 25 1.72 -13.63 20.19
CA SER A 25 1.04 -12.34 20.02
C SER A 25 1.53 -11.29 21.02
N GLN A 26 1.70 -11.68 22.30
CA GLN A 26 2.23 -10.81 23.34
C GLN A 26 3.66 -10.37 23.01
N ILE A 27 4.56 -11.31 22.70
CA ILE A 27 5.95 -11.02 22.31
C ILE A 27 5.97 -10.06 21.13
N PHE A 28 5.23 -10.38 20.06
CA PHE A 28 5.15 -9.53 18.88
C PHE A 28 4.69 -8.10 19.22
N THR A 29 3.62 -7.97 20.01
CA THR A 29 3.06 -6.67 20.41
C THR A 29 4.03 -5.87 21.26
N THR A 30 4.71 -6.50 22.22
CA THR A 30 5.72 -5.86 23.08
C THR A 30 6.85 -5.28 22.25
N TRP A 31 7.37 -6.05 21.30
CA TRP A 31 8.41 -5.57 20.41
C TRP A 31 7.91 -4.48 19.46
N VAL A 32 6.69 -4.57 18.91
CA VAL A 32 6.12 -3.47 18.09
C VAL A 32 6.03 -2.17 18.90
N LYS A 33 5.63 -2.24 20.18
CA LYS A 33 5.61 -1.08 21.07
C LYS A 33 7.02 -0.52 21.31
N LEU A 34 8.00 -1.39 21.56
CA LEU A 34 9.40 -0.98 21.72
C LEU A 34 9.93 -0.30 20.45
N LEU A 35 9.74 -0.91 19.28
CA LEU A 35 10.15 -0.35 17.99
C LEU A 35 9.46 0.99 17.71
N CYS A 36 8.18 1.12 18.06
CA CYS A 36 7.44 2.38 17.93
C CYS A 36 8.04 3.49 18.82
N LYS A 37 8.48 3.15 20.03
CA LYS A 37 9.15 4.08 20.94
C LYS A 37 10.52 4.50 20.40
N GLU A 38 11.36 3.53 20.06
CA GLU A 38 12.73 3.78 19.62
C GLU A 38 12.78 4.47 18.25
N PHE A 39 11.92 4.08 17.30
CA PHE A 39 11.89 4.65 15.95
C PHE A 39 10.92 5.82 15.77
N LYS A 40 10.40 6.39 16.86
CA LYS A 40 9.47 7.53 16.79
C LYS A 40 10.07 8.73 16.04
N PHE A 41 11.39 8.91 16.11
CA PHE A 41 12.10 9.99 15.42
C PHE A 41 12.22 9.77 13.90
N LEU A 42 12.20 8.53 13.43
CA LEU A 42 12.30 8.21 11.99
C LEU A 42 10.99 8.49 11.25
N VAL A 43 9.84 8.36 11.93
CA VAL A 43 8.53 8.58 11.33
C VAL A 43 7.88 9.79 11.98
N LEU A 44 8.23 10.98 11.46
CA LEU A 44 7.60 12.23 11.86
C LEU A 44 6.16 12.27 11.33
N TRP A 45 5.21 12.13 12.26
CA TRP A 45 3.80 12.24 11.96
C TRP A 45 3.33 13.70 12.13
N PRO A 46 2.97 14.42 11.06
CA PRO A 46 2.47 15.78 11.18
C PRO A 46 1.15 15.83 11.98
N SER A 47 0.83 17.01 12.52
CA SER A 47 -0.38 17.17 13.30
C SER A 47 -1.62 16.95 12.43
N LYS A 48 -2.76 16.64 13.07
CA LYS A 48 -4.02 16.48 12.33
C LYS A 48 -4.44 17.77 11.60
N ALA A 49 -4.07 18.93 12.13
CA ALA A 49 -4.37 20.22 11.52
C ALA A 49 -3.55 20.41 10.23
N ASP A 50 -2.23 20.19 10.31
CA ASP A 50 -1.32 20.36 9.18
C ASP A 50 -1.67 19.43 8.02
N ILE A 51 -2.04 18.18 8.33
CA ILE A 51 -2.47 17.21 7.32
C ILE A 51 -3.77 17.66 6.64
N ARG A 52 -4.75 18.17 7.40
CA ARG A 52 -6.01 18.66 6.81
C ARG A 52 -5.79 19.90 5.93
N GLN A 53 -4.86 20.77 6.31
CA GLN A 53 -4.54 21.96 5.53
C GLN A 53 -3.88 21.57 4.19
N SER A 54 -2.94 20.63 4.24
CA SER A 54 -2.19 20.11 3.08
C SER A 54 -2.95 19.06 2.25
N LEU A 55 -4.13 18.61 2.69
CA LEU A 55 -4.92 17.63 1.95
C LEU A 55 -5.35 18.19 0.57
N PRO A 56 -5.23 17.43 -0.52
CA PRO A 56 -5.77 17.83 -1.83
C PRO A 56 -7.28 18.04 -1.80
N GLU A 57 -7.80 18.95 -2.64
CA GLU A 57 -9.22 19.33 -2.62
C GLU A 57 -10.18 18.15 -2.86
N SER A 58 -9.80 17.22 -3.73
CA SER A 58 -10.54 15.97 -3.93
C SER A 58 -10.64 15.13 -2.66
N PHE A 59 -9.56 15.08 -1.87
CA PHE A 59 -9.55 14.39 -0.59
C PHE A 59 -10.32 15.17 0.47
N LYS A 60 -10.28 16.50 0.49
CA LYS A 60 -11.12 17.31 1.40
C LYS A 60 -12.60 17.04 1.15
N ARG A 61 -13.01 16.96 -0.12
CA ARG A 61 -14.40 16.74 -0.52
C ARG A 61 -14.90 15.32 -0.25
N TYR A 62 -14.12 14.30 -0.61
CA TYR A 62 -14.58 12.91 -0.57
C TYR A 62 -14.06 12.12 0.63
N TYR A 63 -12.92 12.51 1.19
CA TYR A 63 -12.19 11.76 2.24
C TYR A 63 -11.59 12.67 3.32
N PRO A 64 -12.38 13.54 3.99
CA PRO A 64 -11.86 14.60 4.88
C PRO A 64 -11.15 14.07 6.15
N LYS A 65 -11.30 12.77 6.44
CA LYS A 65 -10.69 12.12 7.61
C LYS A 65 -9.36 11.40 7.28
N THR A 66 -8.91 11.42 6.02
CA THR A 66 -7.66 10.78 5.60
C THR A 66 -6.46 11.42 6.28
N ARG A 67 -5.57 10.59 6.86
CA ARG A 67 -4.37 11.05 7.55
C ARG A 67 -3.06 10.61 6.87
N ALA A 68 -3.05 9.42 6.29
CA ALA A 68 -1.92 8.89 5.56
C ALA A 68 -2.43 7.97 4.45
N LEU A 69 -1.69 7.92 3.36
CA LEU A 69 -1.82 6.90 2.34
C LEU A 69 -0.69 5.90 2.57
N ILE A 70 -1.05 4.66 2.87
CA ILE A 70 -0.08 3.59 3.01
C ILE A 70 -0.02 2.91 1.64
N ASP A 71 1.07 3.16 0.90
CA ASP A 71 1.31 2.44 -0.34
C ASP A 71 1.91 1.06 0.01
N CYS A 72 1.17 0.00 -0.29
CA CYS A 72 1.60 -1.36 0.01
C CYS A 72 2.56 -1.85 -1.07
N ALA A 73 3.81 -2.14 -0.71
CA ALA A 73 4.76 -2.79 -1.61
C ALA A 73 4.28 -4.21 -1.98
N GLU A 74 4.25 -4.51 -3.28
CA GLU A 74 3.90 -5.82 -3.83
C GLU A 74 5.13 -6.66 -4.16
N VAL A 75 4.99 -7.98 -4.09
CA VAL A 75 6.05 -8.96 -4.36
C VAL A 75 5.56 -9.87 -5.49
N PHE A 76 6.44 -10.13 -6.45
CA PHE A 76 6.13 -10.80 -7.70
C PHE A 76 5.74 -12.28 -7.52
N MET A 77 4.85 -12.76 -8.39
CA MET A 77 4.46 -14.16 -8.50
C MET A 77 4.72 -14.65 -9.93
N GLU A 78 4.99 -15.95 -10.07
CA GLU A 78 5.03 -16.59 -11.38
C GLU A 78 3.66 -16.49 -12.07
N THR A 79 3.70 -16.04 -13.31
CA THR A 79 2.53 -15.66 -14.09
C THR A 79 2.41 -16.65 -15.25
N PRO A 80 1.29 -17.41 -15.35
CA PRO A 80 1.03 -18.26 -16.51
C PRO A 80 1.04 -17.44 -17.79
N SER A 81 1.58 -17.93 -18.90
CA SER A 81 1.72 -17.16 -20.14
C SER A 81 0.39 -16.76 -20.80
N SER A 82 -0.68 -17.55 -20.64
CA SER A 82 -1.98 -17.30 -21.29
C SER A 82 -2.95 -16.49 -20.42
N LEU A 83 -3.53 -15.43 -21.01
CA LEU A 83 -4.44 -14.50 -20.34
C LEU A 83 -5.69 -15.17 -19.73
N ASP A 84 -6.30 -16.14 -20.40
CA ASP A 84 -7.48 -16.83 -19.88
C ASP A 84 -7.17 -17.76 -18.71
N THR A 85 -5.98 -18.36 -18.71
CA THR A 85 -5.50 -19.20 -17.60
C THR A 85 -5.15 -18.34 -16.40
N GLN A 86 -4.55 -17.17 -16.62
CA GLN A 86 -4.35 -16.18 -15.56
C GLN A 86 -5.68 -15.76 -14.93
N ARG A 87 -6.68 -15.39 -15.74
CA ARG A 87 -8.00 -14.97 -15.24
C ARG A 87 -8.66 -16.05 -14.40
N ARG A 88 -8.67 -17.30 -14.88
CA ARG A 88 -9.21 -18.46 -14.14
C ARG A 88 -8.46 -18.71 -12.85
N ALA A 89 -7.12 -18.67 -12.88
CA ALA A 89 -6.29 -18.83 -11.70
C ALA A 89 -6.57 -17.74 -10.65
N PHE A 90 -6.64 -16.46 -11.05
CA PHE A 90 -6.96 -15.36 -10.13
C PHE A 90 -8.36 -15.43 -9.57
N ALA A 91 -9.36 -15.79 -10.38
CA ALA A 91 -10.72 -15.98 -9.89
C ALA A 91 -10.80 -17.08 -8.83
N GLN A 92 -10.10 -18.19 -9.05
CA GLN A 92 -10.01 -19.29 -8.10
C GLN A 92 -9.26 -18.89 -6.81
N ILE A 93 -8.13 -18.18 -6.93
CA ILE A 93 -7.38 -17.63 -5.80
C ILE A 93 -8.25 -16.70 -4.95
N ARG A 94 -9.01 -15.81 -5.59
CA ARG A 94 -9.92 -14.89 -4.90
C ARG A 94 -11.04 -15.63 -4.18
N LYS A 95 -11.63 -16.63 -4.83
CA LYS A 95 -12.73 -17.44 -4.26
C LYS A 95 -12.27 -18.25 -3.03
N GLN A 96 -11.07 -18.82 -3.08
CA GLN A 96 -10.48 -19.59 -1.98
C GLN A 96 -9.81 -18.69 -0.93
N GLY A 97 -9.61 -17.41 -1.23
CA GLY A 97 -8.75 -16.54 -0.44
C GLY A 97 -7.26 -16.85 -0.65
N ILE A 98 -6.45 -15.80 -0.72
CA ILE A 98 -4.99 -15.90 -0.94
C ILE A 98 -4.31 -16.67 0.20
N TYR A 99 -4.83 -16.53 1.43
CA TYR A 99 -4.27 -17.19 2.60
C TYR A 99 -4.38 -18.71 2.55
N GLU A 100 -5.60 -19.26 2.38
CA GLU A 100 -5.82 -20.69 2.38
C GLU A 100 -5.04 -21.37 1.25
N LYS A 101 -5.02 -20.73 0.07
CA LYS A 101 -4.23 -21.21 -1.06
C LYS A 101 -2.73 -21.23 -0.76
N ASN A 102 -2.20 -20.21 -0.09
CA ASN A 102 -0.78 -20.17 0.28
C ASN A 102 -0.42 -21.21 1.33
N LEU A 103 -1.35 -21.56 2.21
CA LEU A 103 -1.18 -22.68 3.13
C LEU A 103 -0.98 -24.00 2.37
N THR A 104 -1.81 -24.26 1.35
CA THR A 104 -1.70 -25.45 0.50
C THR A 104 -0.41 -25.45 -0.34
N LEU A 105 0.01 -24.30 -0.86
CA LEU A 105 1.25 -24.20 -1.65
C LEU A 105 2.50 -24.43 -0.80
N LEU A 106 2.50 -23.93 0.44
CA LEU A 106 3.57 -24.18 1.41
C LEU A 106 3.68 -25.67 1.75
N GLN A 107 2.56 -26.37 1.94
CA GLN A 107 2.54 -27.82 2.13
C GLN A 107 3.11 -28.58 0.91
N GLN A 108 2.99 -28.01 -0.29
CA GLN A 108 3.52 -28.57 -1.54
C GLN A 108 4.96 -28.12 -1.87
N GLY A 109 5.61 -27.34 -1.01
CA GLY A 109 6.95 -26.80 -1.27
C GLY A 109 7.02 -25.80 -2.43
N LYS A 110 5.88 -25.22 -2.83
CA LYS A 110 5.76 -24.29 -3.95
C LYS A 110 5.79 -22.84 -3.45
N PRO A 111 6.25 -21.89 -4.28
CA PRO A 111 6.26 -20.48 -3.92
C PRO A 111 4.84 -19.97 -3.65
N SER A 112 4.73 -19.05 -2.69
CA SER A 112 3.45 -18.43 -2.34
C SER A 112 2.92 -17.56 -3.47
N VAL A 113 1.59 -17.55 -3.62
CA VAL A 113 0.86 -16.79 -4.62
C VAL A 113 0.34 -15.51 -4.00
N ARG A 114 0.48 -14.39 -4.70
CA ARG A 114 -0.02 -13.08 -4.28
C ARG A 114 -1.02 -12.55 -5.32
N GLU A 115 -1.96 -11.69 -4.93
CA GLU A 115 -2.83 -11.05 -5.92
C GLU A 115 -2.02 -10.13 -6.84
N ARG A 116 -2.28 -10.16 -8.15
CA ARG A 116 -1.71 -9.17 -9.07
C ARG A 116 -2.27 -7.78 -8.80
N ARG A 117 -1.39 -6.77 -8.84
CA ARG A 117 -1.72 -5.37 -9.09
C ARG A 117 -2.65 -5.24 -10.31
N PHE A 118 -3.68 -4.41 -10.18
CA PHE A 118 -4.15 -3.63 -11.33
C PHE A 118 -2.96 -2.76 -11.77
N GLY A 119 -2.65 -2.75 -13.07
CA GLY A 119 -1.45 -2.08 -13.61
C GLY A 119 -1.28 -0.64 -13.15
N ASN A 120 -0.02 -0.15 -13.20
CA ASN A 120 0.46 1.19 -12.81
C ASN A 120 -0.63 2.14 -12.28
N THR A 121 -0.49 2.60 -11.03
CA THR A 121 -1.39 3.60 -10.42
C THR A 121 -1.45 4.92 -11.20
N GLN A 122 -0.45 5.18 -12.07
CA GLN A 122 -0.44 6.28 -13.05
C GLN A 122 -1.42 6.06 -14.22
N ASP A 123 -1.84 4.82 -14.42
CA ASP A 123 -2.70 4.36 -15.49
C ASP A 123 -4.14 4.20 -15.01
N VAL A 124 -4.50 4.83 -13.88
CA VAL A 124 -5.84 4.87 -13.31
C VAL A 124 -6.30 6.32 -13.21
N LYS A 125 -7.43 6.63 -13.85
CA LYS A 125 -8.05 7.95 -13.89
C LYS A 125 -9.39 7.91 -13.14
N MET A 126 -9.65 8.96 -12.37
CA MET A 126 -10.94 9.15 -11.71
C MET A 126 -11.96 9.70 -12.73
N CYS A 127 -13.16 9.14 -12.75
CA CYS A 127 -14.27 9.73 -13.49
C CYS A 127 -14.78 10.98 -12.76
N GLY A 128 -14.85 12.13 -13.44
CA GLY A 128 -15.34 13.38 -12.86
C GLY A 128 -16.84 13.39 -12.51
N GLY A 129 -17.61 12.41 -13.01
CA GLY A 129 -19.03 12.27 -12.71
C GLY A 129 -19.30 11.37 -11.52
N CYS A 130 -19.00 10.07 -11.67
CA CYS A 130 -19.27 9.07 -10.62
C CYS A 130 -18.15 8.93 -9.58
N HIS A 131 -17.02 9.61 -9.76
CA HIS A 131 -15.84 9.59 -8.86
C HIS A 131 -15.20 8.21 -8.62
N ARG A 132 -15.54 7.22 -9.44
CA ARG A 132 -14.88 5.90 -9.42
C ARG A 132 -13.58 5.94 -10.22
N PHE A 133 -12.66 5.03 -9.86
CA PHE A 133 -11.37 4.87 -10.50
C PHE A 133 -11.46 3.85 -11.63
N PHE A 134 -10.95 4.21 -12.81
CA PHE A 134 -10.91 3.34 -13.99
C PHE A 134 -9.53 3.38 -14.61
N SER A 135 -9.12 2.32 -15.32
CA SER A 135 -7.87 2.40 -16.07
C SER A 135 -7.93 3.50 -17.14
N SER A 136 -6.80 4.10 -17.50
CA SER A 136 -6.66 5.09 -18.58
C SER A 136 -7.22 4.58 -19.90
N LYS A 137 -7.13 3.27 -20.14
CA LYS A 137 -7.66 2.59 -21.33
C LYS A 137 -9.18 2.43 -21.30
N GLN A 138 -9.78 2.38 -20.11
CA GLN A 138 -11.21 2.10 -19.93
C GLN A 138 -12.03 3.34 -19.53
N ILE A 139 -11.39 4.41 -19.04
CA ILE A 139 -12.10 5.62 -18.60
C ILE A 139 -12.94 6.24 -19.73
N TYR A 140 -12.49 6.15 -20.98
CA TYR A 140 -13.25 6.63 -22.13
C TYR A 140 -14.54 5.83 -22.33
N ARG A 141 -14.47 4.49 -22.31
CA ARG A 141 -15.66 3.62 -22.41
C ARG A 141 -16.62 3.84 -21.26
N HIS A 142 -16.10 3.99 -20.04
CA HIS A 142 -16.94 4.29 -18.89
C HIS A 142 -17.67 5.64 -19.04
N LYS A 143 -16.98 6.70 -19.50
CA LYS A 143 -17.60 8.03 -19.69
C LYS A 143 -18.78 8.02 -20.65
N GLN A 144 -18.81 7.11 -21.63
CA GLN A 144 -19.94 6.98 -22.57
C GLN A 144 -21.20 6.38 -21.94
N VAL A 145 -21.07 5.65 -20.83
CA VAL A 145 -22.17 4.99 -20.11
C VAL A 145 -22.33 5.53 -18.68
N CYS A 146 -21.70 6.68 -18.39
CA CYS A 146 -21.73 7.27 -17.07
C CYS A 146 -22.84 8.30 -16.99
N ASP A 147 -23.95 7.93 -16.36
CA ASP A 147 -25.14 8.79 -16.18
C ASP A 147 -24.88 10.08 -15.38
N MET A 148 -23.67 10.23 -14.80
CA MET A 148 -23.27 11.33 -13.93
C MET A 148 -22.17 12.24 -14.54
N SER A 149 -21.77 12.05 -15.81
CA SER A 149 -20.59 12.72 -16.39
C SER A 149 -20.76 14.18 -16.79
N GLU A 150 -21.99 14.68 -16.83
CA GLU A 150 -22.29 16.08 -17.10
C GLU A 150 -21.95 16.93 -15.85
N GLY A 151 -20.75 17.54 -15.81
CA GLY A 151 -20.62 18.79 -15.04
C GLY A 151 -19.38 19.12 -14.21
N ILE A 152 -18.30 18.33 -14.13
CA ILE A 152 -17.12 18.75 -13.33
C ILE A 152 -15.80 18.54 -14.06
N ARG A 153 -15.27 19.63 -14.64
CA ARG A 153 -13.87 19.76 -15.08
C ARG A 153 -12.96 19.89 -13.85
N GLY A 154 -12.65 18.77 -13.21
CA GLY A 154 -11.58 18.72 -12.20
C GLY A 154 -10.22 18.83 -12.88
N GLY A 155 -9.54 19.98 -12.72
CA GLY A 155 -8.18 20.20 -13.21
C GLY A 155 -7.19 19.19 -12.60
N ALA A 156 -6.19 18.79 -13.39
CA ALA A 156 -5.13 17.90 -12.94
C ALA A 156 -4.38 18.53 -11.74
N VAL A 157 -4.23 17.78 -10.65
CA VAL A 157 -3.37 18.18 -9.53
C VAL A 157 -1.95 17.79 -9.89
N ASP A 158 -1.08 18.78 -10.03
CA ASP A 158 0.33 18.57 -10.34
C ASP A 158 1.08 18.06 -9.09
N LEU A 159 1.40 16.77 -9.08
CA LEU A 159 2.17 16.09 -8.03
C LEU A 159 3.63 16.58 -7.93
N LYS A 160 4.09 17.44 -8.86
CA LYS A 160 5.46 17.99 -8.85
C LYS A 160 5.71 19.07 -7.80
N LYS A 161 4.69 19.58 -7.11
CA LYS A 161 4.89 20.48 -5.97
C LYS A 161 5.29 19.67 -4.74
N ALA A 162 6.51 19.13 -4.77
CA ALA A 162 7.18 18.68 -3.56
C ALA A 162 7.28 19.86 -2.59
N VAL A 163 6.79 19.69 -1.38
CA VAL A 163 7.10 20.61 -0.28
C VAL A 163 8.62 20.70 -0.20
N ALA A 164 9.15 21.91 -0.41
CA ALA A 164 10.58 22.16 -0.36
C ALA A 164 11.05 21.88 1.07
N ILE A 165 11.93 20.89 1.26
CA ILE A 165 12.47 20.49 2.57
C ILE A 165 13.05 21.69 3.33
N ALA A 166 13.48 22.72 2.60
CA ALA A 166 13.96 24.00 3.14
C ALA A 166 12.96 24.72 4.06
N SER A 167 11.65 24.44 3.97
CA SER A 167 10.63 25.07 4.82
C SER A 167 10.36 24.33 6.14
N LEU A 168 11.05 23.23 6.41
CA LEU A 168 10.92 22.49 7.66
C LEU A 168 12.18 22.74 8.51
N ASP A 169 11.96 23.18 9.74
CA ASP A 169 13.01 23.42 10.73
C ASP A 169 13.45 22.07 11.34
N ILE A 170 14.32 21.35 10.61
CA ILE A 170 14.80 20.01 10.97
C ILE A 170 16.33 20.03 11.02
N SER A 171 16.92 19.30 11.98
CA SER A 171 18.37 19.16 12.12
C SER A 171 19.03 18.65 10.83
N GLU A 172 20.28 19.05 10.63
CA GLU A 172 21.04 18.77 9.40
C GLU A 172 21.18 17.26 9.14
N GLU A 173 21.34 16.48 10.22
CA GLU A 173 21.37 15.01 10.19
C GLU A 173 20.07 14.38 9.66
N LEU A 174 18.91 14.93 10.05
CA LEU A 174 17.60 14.46 9.57
C LEU A 174 17.34 14.87 8.12
N ARG A 175 17.88 16.02 7.70
CA ARG A 175 17.79 16.50 6.32
C ARG A 175 18.48 15.54 5.36
N ASP A 176 19.64 15.02 5.74
CA ASP A 176 20.40 14.08 4.92
C ASP A 176 19.73 12.69 4.87
N MET A 177 19.19 12.20 5.99
CA MET A 177 18.37 10.98 5.97
C MET A 177 17.15 11.10 5.04
N VAL A 178 16.43 12.23 5.07
CA VAL A 178 15.25 12.46 4.21
C VAL A 178 15.63 12.55 2.73
N LYS A 179 16.82 13.08 2.40
CA LYS A 179 17.33 13.07 1.02
C LYS A 179 17.61 11.66 0.52
N CYS A 180 18.21 10.80 1.35
CA CYS A 180 18.47 9.40 0.99
C CYS A 180 17.20 8.62 0.62
N PHE A 181 16.04 8.97 1.19
CA PHE A 181 14.74 8.38 0.82
C PHE A 181 14.18 8.87 -0.52
N ARG A 182 14.59 10.06 -1.01
CA ARG A 182 14.14 10.60 -2.31
C ARG A 182 14.97 10.09 -3.48
N ASP A 183 16.22 9.75 -3.26
CA ASP A 183 17.17 9.38 -4.31
C ASP A 183 17.20 7.87 -4.61
N ASP A 184 16.20 7.10 -4.17
CA ASP A 184 16.11 5.64 -4.33
C ASP A 184 17.37 4.85 -3.87
N GLN A 185 18.24 5.45 -3.04
CA GLN A 185 19.49 4.82 -2.57
C GLN A 185 19.28 3.80 -1.43
N ALA A 186 18.04 3.45 -1.09
CA ALA A 186 17.73 2.39 -0.14
C ALA A 186 17.98 1.00 -0.76
N GLY A 187 19.26 0.66 -0.97
CA GLY A 187 19.65 -0.61 -1.59
C GLY A 187 21.11 -1.04 -1.45
N TYR A 188 22.02 -0.22 -0.89
CA TYR A 188 23.41 -0.60 -0.68
C TYR A 188 23.84 -0.40 0.77
N LEU A 189 23.40 -1.33 1.63
CA LEU A 189 24.06 -1.73 2.87
C LEU A 189 23.89 -3.25 3.03
#